data_AF-A0A7Y4YFA1-F1
#
_entry.id   AF-A0A7Y4YFA1-F1
#
_cell.length_a   1.000
_cell.length_b   1.000
_cell.length_c   1.000
_cell.angle_alpha   90.00
_cell.angle_beta   90.00
_cell.angle_gamma   90.00
#
_symmetry.space_group_name_H-M   'P 1'
#
loop_
_entity.id
_entity.type
_entity.pdbx_description
1 polymer ?
#
loop_
_entity_poly.entity_id
_entity_poly.type
_entity_poly.pdbx_seq_one_letter_code
_entity_poly.pdbx_strand_id
1 'polypeptide(L)' 'MSKQYLTAAATKIGKVMHEFKEGKLKSSSGSKVTNPKQAIAIGISEAKEAHLKVPTRKKSVAKNKKQQL' A
#
# COMPACT_ATOMS: atom_id res chain seq x y z
N MET A 1 11.65 12.07 17.41
CA MET A 1 11.79 10.92 16.50
C MET A 1 10.42 10.57 15.92
N SER A 2 10.21 10.83 14.63
CA SER A 2 8.93 10.56 13.95
C SER A 2 8.59 9.07 14.02
N LYS A 3 7.37 8.77 14.46
CA LYS A 3 6.81 7.42 14.71
C LYS A 3 6.57 6.63 13.41
N GLN A 4 7.47 6.73 12.44
CA GLN A 4 7.33 6.15 11.10
C GLN A 4 7.89 4.71 11.03
N TYR A 5 8.70 4.29 12.00
CA TYR A 5 9.38 2.98 11.98
C TYR A 5 8.92 1.99 13.07
N LEU A 6 8.09 2.41 14.02
CA LEU A 6 7.74 1.59 15.22
C LEU A 6 6.32 1.03 15.21
N THR A 7 5.54 1.25 14.15
CA THR A 7 4.17 0.76 14.09
C THR A 7 4.14 -0.64 13.48
N ALA A 8 3.29 -1.51 13.99
CA ALA A 8 3.05 -2.84 13.40
C ALA A 8 2.69 -2.74 11.90
N ALA A 9 2.09 -1.63 11.47
CA ALA A 9 1.82 -1.34 10.07
C ALA A 9 3.11 -1.19 9.24
N ALA A 10 4.12 -0.47 9.77
CA ALA A 10 5.42 -0.32 9.11
C ALA A 10 6.13 -1.68 8.96
N THR A 11 6.07 -2.54 9.99
CA THR A 11 6.61 -3.90 9.92
C THR A 11 5.94 -4.72 8.83
N LYS A 12 4.60 -4.63 8.70
CA LYS A 12 3.84 -5.36 7.67
C LYS A 12 4.20 -4.87 6.26
N ILE A 13 4.27 -3.55 6.07
CA ILE A 13 4.74 -2.95 4.80
C ILE A 13 6.17 -3.40 4.49
N GLY A 14 7.05 -3.42 5.49
CA GLY A 14 8.44 -3.89 5.34
C GLY A 14 8.54 -5.34 4.88
N LYS A 15 7.69 -6.23 5.41
CA LYS A 15 7.61 -7.64 4.97
C LYS A 15 7.19 -7.74 3.49
N VAL A 16 6.14 -7.03 3.09
CA VAL A 16 5.69 -7.00 1.68
C VAL A 16 6.78 -6.43 0.76
N MET A 17 7.49 -5.39 1.20
CA MET A 17 8.63 -4.83 0.48
C MET A 17 9.79 -5.81 0.36
N HIS A 18 10.02 -6.62 1.38
CA HIS A 18 11.04 -7.66 1.35
C HIS A 18 10.69 -8.73 0.30
N GLU A 19 9.47 -9.26 0.32
CA GLU A 19 8.98 -10.23 -0.67
C GLU A 19 8.98 -9.67 -2.10
N PHE A 20 8.69 -8.38 -2.25
CA PHE A 20 8.82 -7.68 -3.53
C PHE A 20 10.27 -7.65 -4.00
N LYS A 21 11.22 -7.32 -3.12
CA LYS A 21 12.65 -7.29 -3.43
C LYS A 21 13.20 -8.68 -3.78
N GLU A 22 12.66 -9.74 -3.17
CA GLU A 22 12.93 -11.13 -3.54
C GLU A 22 12.20 -11.57 -4.83
N GLY A 23 11.29 -10.75 -5.36
CA GLY A 23 10.53 -11.07 -6.57
C GLY A 23 9.47 -12.16 -6.38
N LYS A 24 9.01 -12.38 -5.14
CA LYS A 24 7.99 -13.37 -4.79
C LYS A 24 6.60 -12.77 -4.68
N LEU A 25 6.51 -11.44 -4.50
CA LEU A 25 5.24 -10.75 -4.33
C LEU A 25 4.34 -10.86 -5.57
N LYS A 26 3.08 -11.27 -5.35
CA LYS A 26 2.02 -11.36 -6.36
C LYS A 26 0.87 -10.44 -6.03
N SER A 27 0.20 -9.94 -7.06
CA SER A 27 -1.08 -9.25 -6.93
C SER A 27 -2.20 -10.26 -6.67
N SER A 28 -3.37 -9.75 -6.29
CA SER A 28 -4.60 -10.54 -6.18
C SER A 28 -5.00 -11.25 -7.48
N SER A 29 -4.56 -10.75 -8.63
CA SER A 29 -4.76 -11.37 -9.94
C SER A 29 -3.76 -12.50 -10.26
N GLY A 30 -2.84 -12.83 -9.34
CA GLY A 30 -1.80 -13.85 -9.52
C GLY A 30 -0.57 -13.38 -10.31
N SER A 31 -0.60 -12.18 -10.87
CA SER A 31 0.53 -11.57 -11.59
C SER A 31 1.64 -11.16 -10.61
N LYS A 32 2.90 -11.28 -11.03
CA LYS A 32 4.04 -10.79 -10.24
C LYS A 32 4.01 -9.26 -10.16
N VAL A 33 4.19 -8.72 -8.96
CA VAL A 33 4.27 -7.27 -8.78
C VAL A 33 5.63 -6.79 -9.26
N THR A 34 5.63 -5.85 -10.19
CA THR A 34 6.85 -5.25 -10.76
C THR A 34 7.07 -3.82 -10.28
N ASN A 35 6.02 -3.16 -9.80
CA ASN A 35 6.07 -1.76 -9.40
C ASN A 35 6.18 -1.62 -7.87
N PRO A 36 7.22 -0.94 -7.35
CA PRO A 36 7.37 -0.67 -5.91
C PRO A 36 6.18 0.07 -5.30
N LYS A 37 5.56 1.00 -6.05
CA LYS A 37 4.38 1.75 -5.58
C LYS A 37 3.18 0.82 -5.33
N GLN A 38 3.01 -0.18 -6.18
CA GLN A 38 1.96 -1.18 -6.05
C GLN A 38 2.22 -2.07 -4.84
N ALA A 39 3.47 -2.49 -4.63
CA ALA A 39 3.85 -3.29 -3.47
C ALA A 39 3.65 -2.52 -2.15
N ILE A 40 3.92 -1.21 -2.11
CA ILE A 40 3.59 -0.35 -0.95
C ILE A 40 2.08 -0.30 -0.73
N ALA A 41 1.29 -0.17 -1.80
CA ALA A 41 -0.16 -0.15 -1.70
C ALA A 41 -0.72 -1.47 -1.13
N ILE A 42 -0.16 -2.61 -1.53
CA ILE A 42 -0.50 -3.94 -0.97
C ILE A 42 -0.17 -3.97 0.52
N GLY A 43 1.04 -3.56 0.92
CA GLY A 43 1.44 -3.53 2.33
C GLY A 43 0.55 -2.61 3.19
N ILE A 44 0.11 -1.47 2.66
CA ILE A 44 -0.85 -0.59 3.35
C ILE A 44 -2.22 -1.26 3.48
N SER A 45 -2.70 -1.95 2.44
CA SER A 45 -3.97 -2.68 2.47
C SER A 45 -3.94 -3.81 3.51
N GLU A 46 -2.90 -4.64 3.53
CA GLU A 46 -2.74 -5.72 4.51
C GLU A 46 -2.66 -5.21 5.94
N ALA A 47 -1.96 -4.09 6.16
CA ALA A 47 -1.88 -3.46 7.46
C ALA A 47 -3.25 -2.90 7.91
N LYS A 48 -4.05 -2.41 6.96
CA LYS A 48 -5.41 -1.92 7.22
C LYS A 48 -6.38 -3.05 7.55
N GLU A 49 -6.28 -4.19 6.86
CA GLU A 49 -7.07 -5.41 7.16
C GLU A 49 -6.71 -5.97 8.54
N ALA A 50 -5.46 -5.83 8.97
CA ALA A 50 -5.03 -6.14 10.33
C ALA A 50 -5.47 -5.09 11.38
N HIS A 51 -6.38 -4.17 11.02
CA HIS A 51 -6.87 -3.07 11.88
C HIS A 51 -5.76 -2.17 12.47
N LEU A 52 -4.60 -2.11 11.82
CA LEU A 52 -3.47 -1.31 12.28
C LEU A 52 -3.63 0.16 11.84
N LYS A 53 -3.00 1.07 12.60
CA LYS A 53 -2.93 2.48 12.25
C LYS A 53 -2.02 2.65 11.02
N VAL A 54 -2.63 2.79 9.84
CA VAL A 54 -1.93 2.99 8.57
C VAL A 54 -1.89 4.47 8.15
N PRO A 55 -0.88 4.87 7.35
CA PRO A 55 -0.90 6.18 6.70
C PRO A 55 -2.14 6.27 5.79
N THR A 56 -3.03 7.22 6.09
CA THR A 56 -4.19 7.46 5.24
C THR A 56 -3.80 8.41 4.11
N ARG A 57 -4.22 8.07 2.89
CA ARG A 57 -4.15 9.04 1.80
C ARG A 57 -5.10 10.19 2.13
N LYS A 58 -4.60 11.43 2.12
CA LYS A 58 -5.47 12.60 2.15
C LYS A 58 -6.41 12.50 0.94
N LYS A 59 -7.72 12.50 1.16
CA LYS A 59 -8.72 12.52 0.07
C LYS A 59 -8.51 13.81 -0.72
N SER A 60 -7.92 13.75 -1.91
CA SER A 60 -8.04 14.82 -2.88
C SER A 60 -9.49 14.85 -3.35
N VAL A 61 -10.22 15.92 -3.06
CA VAL A 61 -11.60 16.12 -3.51
C VAL A 61 -11.61 16.00 -5.04
N ALA A 62 -12.22 14.95 -5.57
CA ALA A 62 -12.35 14.75 -7.00
C ALA A 62 -13.31 15.82 -7.55
N LYS A 63 -12.76 16.79 -8.30
CA LYS A 63 -13.55 17.79 -9.02
C LYS A 63 -14.25 17.06 -10.18
N ASN A 64 -15.55 16.75 -10.01
CA ASN A 64 -16.41 16.20 -11.04
C ASN A 64 -16.36 17.10 -12.30
N LYS A 65 -15.66 16.68 -13.35
CA LYS A 65 -15.81 17.28 -14.68
C LYS A 65 -16.93 16.50 -15.36
N LYS A 66 -18.16 17.06 -15.30
CA LYS A 66 -19.33 16.60 -16.04
C LYS A 66 -18.91 16.25 -17.47
N GLN A 67 -19.25 15.04 -17.90
CA GLN A 67 -19.38 14.68 -19.31
C GLN A 67 -20.34 15.69 -19.97
N GLN A 68 -19.88 16.35 -21.01
CA GLN A 68 -20.70 16.91 -22.07
C GLN A 68 -20.12 16.36 -23.36
N LEU A 69 -20.86 15.43 -23.97
CA LEU A 69 -20.89 15.11 -25.39
C LEU A 69 -22.32 14.63 -25.67
#